data_AF-A0AAU8UQF4-F1
#
_entry.id   AF-A0AAU8UQF4-F1
#
_cell.length_a   1.000
_cell.length_b   1.000
_cell.length_c   1.000
_cell.angle_alpha   90.00
_cell.angle_beta   90.00
_cell.angle_gamma   90.00
#
_symmetry.space_group_name_H-M   'P 1'
#
loop_
_entity.id
_entity.type
_entity.pdbx_description
1 polymer ?
#
loop_
_entity_poly.entity_id
_entity_poly.type
_entity_poly.pdbx_seq_one_letter_code
_entity_poly.pdbx_strand_id
1 'polypeptide(L)' 'MNLKKFTSEELALIKEHTSTDEKREAALKHGYVIDTVNAVIRKDRRITEENQNIFRDLLRIAKKNKKNVLQAE' A
#
# COMPACT_ATOMS: atom_id res chain seq x y z
N MET A 1 -13.96 -14.55 8.65
CA MET A 1 -13.54 -13.66 7.54
C MET A 1 -12.10 -14.02 7.16
N ASN A 2 -11.82 -14.35 5.90
CA ASN A 2 -10.45 -14.67 5.46
C ASN A 2 -9.67 -13.36 5.28
N LEU A 3 -8.86 -13.01 6.28
CA LEU A 3 -7.82 -11.98 6.16
C LEU A 3 -6.92 -12.37 4.99
N LYS A 4 -7.09 -11.73 3.84
CA LYS A 4 -6.19 -11.92 2.70
C LYS A 4 -4.83 -11.36 3.11
N LYS A 5 -3.89 -12.25 3.40
CA LYS A 5 -2.50 -11.87 3.71
C LYS A 5 -1.93 -11.21 2.45
N PHE A 6 -1.54 -9.94 2.58
CA PHE A 6 -0.68 -9.32 1.58
C PHE A 6 0.66 -10.04 1.59
N THR A 7 1.17 -10.37 0.41
CA THR A 7 2.48 -11.01 0.30
C THR A 7 3.59 -9.98 0.54
N SER A 8 4.78 -10.48 0.86
CA SER A 8 5.97 -9.62 0.95
C SER A 8 6.24 -8.87 -0.35
N GLU A 9 5.90 -9.46 -1.50
CA GLU A 9 6.05 -8.85 -2.83
C GLU A 9 5.05 -7.71 -3.05
N GLU A 10 3.80 -7.86 -2.62
CA GLU A 10 2.79 -6.81 -2.70
C GLU A 10 3.16 -5.60 -1.83
N LEU A 11 3.71 -5.85 -0.64
CA LEU A 11 4.22 -4.78 0.22
C LEU A 11 5.47 -4.10 -0.36
N ALA A 12 6.36 -4.86 -0.99
CA ALA A 12 7.51 -4.32 -1.70
C ALA A 12 7.08 -3.45 -2.88
N LEU A 13 6.12 -3.90 -3.69
CA LEU A 13 5.51 -3.12 -4.77
C LEU A 13 4.96 -1.78 -4.27
N ILE A 14 4.19 -1.80 -3.18
CA ILE A 14 3.68 -0.58 -2.57
C ILE A 14 4.85 0.31 -2.12
N LYS A 15 5.86 -0.24 -1.47
CA LYS A 15 7.02 0.53 -1.01
C LYS A 15 7.74 1.24 -2.17
N GLU A 16 7.97 0.53 -3.27
CA GLU A 16 8.79 0.95 -4.41
C GLU A 16 8.05 1.85 -5.39
N HIS A 17 6.77 1.56 -5.67
CA HIS A 17 5.99 2.23 -6.71
C HIS A 17 4.89 3.15 -6.18
N THR A 18 4.91 3.48 -4.88
CA THR A 18 4.05 4.55 -4.34
C THR A 18 4.84 5.62 -3.62
N SER A 19 4.47 6.86 -3.91
CA SER A 19 5.05 8.07 -3.33
C SER A 19 4.53 8.33 -1.93
N THR A 20 5.23 9.18 -1.17
CA THR A 20 4.79 9.59 0.18
C THR A 20 3.40 10.24 0.16
N ASP A 21 3.11 11.05 -0.85
CA ASP A 21 1.80 11.71 -1.00
C ASP A 21 0.69 10.70 -1.31
N GLU A 22 0.92 9.72 -2.19
CA GLU A 22 -0.05 8.66 -2.49
C GLU A 22 -0.35 7.81 -1.24
N LYS A 23 0.67 7.51 -0.43
CA LYS A 23 0.52 6.83 0.87
C LYS A 23 -0.31 7.66 1.84
N ARG A 24 -0.06 8.98 1.89
CA ARG A 24 -0.81 9.92 2.74
C ARG A 24 -2.27 10.02 2.30
N GLU A 25 -2.52 10.20 1.01
CA GLU A 25 -3.86 10.35 0.44
C GLU A 25 -4.69 9.07 0.63
N ALA A 26 -4.11 7.90 0.35
CA ALA A 26 -4.77 6.63 0.60
C ALA A 26 -5.09 6.44 2.10
N ALA A 27 -4.17 6.78 3.01
CA ALA A 27 -4.42 6.70 4.44
C ALA A 27 -5.58 7.65 4.84
N LEU A 28 -5.52 8.92 4.45
CA LEU A 28 -6.53 9.93 4.75
C LEU A 28 -7.92 9.55 4.23
N LYS A 29 -8.00 9.01 3.01
CA LYS A 29 -9.26 8.58 2.38
C LYS A 29 -9.99 7.52 3.20
N HIS A 30 -9.25 6.69 3.92
CA HIS A 30 -9.81 5.64 4.78
C HIS A 30 -9.84 6.04 6.26
N GLY A 31 -9.53 7.30 6.60
CA GLY A 31 -9.53 7.80 7.98
C GLY A 31 -8.30 7.41 8.82
N TYR A 32 -7.19 7.06 8.17
CA TYR A 32 -5.95 6.63 8.81
C TYR A 32 -4.81 7.65 8.63
N VAL A 33 -3.80 7.52 9.49
CA VAL A 33 -2.53 8.24 9.38
C VAL A 33 -1.51 7.45 8.56
N ILE A 34 -0.63 8.16 7.87
CA ILE A 34 0.46 7.58 7.06
C ILE A 34 1.37 6.65 7.88
N ASP A 35 1.52 6.90 9.19
CA ASP A 35 2.30 6.03 10.07
C ASP A 35 1.75 4.60 10.14
N THR A 36 0.44 4.41 9.97
CA THR A 36 -0.16 3.08 9.89
C THR A 36 0.34 2.33 8.65
N VAL A 37 0.43 3.05 7.52
CA VAL A 37 0.94 2.50 6.26
C VAL A 37 2.42 2.17 6.38
N ASN A 38 3.21 3.10 6.91
CA ASN A 38 4.66 2.92 7.08
C ASN A 38 5.00 1.77 8.05
N ALA A 39 4.28 1.66 9.18
CA ALA A 39 4.49 0.58 10.14
C ALA A 39 4.24 -0.80 9.52
N VAL A 40 3.22 -0.93 8.67
CA VAL A 40 2.96 -2.20 7.97
C VAL A 40 4.01 -2.48 6.89
N ILE A 41 4.40 -1.47 6.11
CA ILE A 41 5.44 -1.62 5.08
C ILE A 41 6.78 -2.03 5.71
N ARG A 42 7.11 -1.47 6.88
CA ARG A 42 8.29 -1.85 7.67
C ARG A 42 8.17 -3.20 8.37
N LYS A 43 7.00 -3.84 8.30
CA LYS A 43 6.65 -5.08 9.02
C LYS A 43 6.62 -4.93 10.56
N ASP A 44 6.56 -3.69 11.05
CA ASP A 44 6.37 -3.36 12.47
C ASP A 44 4.94 -3.66 12.95
N ARG A 45 3.97 -3.60 12.02
CA ARG A 45 2.56 -3.91 12.26
C ARG A 45 2.01 -4.91 11.25
N ARG A 46 1.01 -5.68 11.69
CA ARG A 46 0.21 -6.55 10.81
C ARG A 46 -0.94 -5.77 10.17
N ILE A 47 -1.36 -6.24 9.01
CA ILE A 47 -2.58 -5.78 8.34
C ILE A 47 -3.78 -6.32 9.12
N THR A 48 -4.70 -5.43 9.46
CA THR A 48 -6.00 -5.71 10.08
C THR A 48 -7.10 -5.61 9.01
N GLU A 49 -8.30 -6.08 9.31
CA GLU A 49 -9.42 -5.98 8.37
C GLU A 49 -9.76 -4.54 8.00
N GLU A 50 -9.57 -3.61 8.94
CA GLU A 50 -9.90 -2.21 8.76
C GLU A 50 -8.85 -1.48 7.90
N ASN A 51 -7.56 -1.82 8.05
CA ASN A 51 -6.49 -1.19 7.27
C ASN A 51 -6.24 -1.88 5.92
N GLN A 52 -6.80 -3.07 5.67
CA GLN A 52 -6.61 -3.79 4.40
C GLN A 52 -7.04 -2.95 3.19
N ASN A 53 -8.06 -2.11 3.35
CA ASN A 53 -8.61 -1.30 2.27
C ASN A 53 -7.59 -0.27 1.77
N ILE A 54 -6.79 0.28 2.69
CA ILE A 54 -5.68 1.19 2.37
C ILE A 54 -4.64 0.47 1.51
N PHE A 55 -4.22 -0.74 1.93
CA PHE A 55 -3.22 -1.51 1.19
C PHE A 55 -3.75 -2.02 -0.15
N ARG A 56 -5.07 -2.27 -0.29
CA ARG A 56 -5.67 -2.61 -1.58
C ARG A 56 -5.62 -1.44 -2.55
N ASP A 57 -5.95 -0.23 -2.08
CA ASP A 57 -5.85 0.99 -2.89
C ASP A 57 -4.40 1.29 -3.25
N LEU A 58 -3.47 1.21 -2.29
CA LEU A 58 -2.05 1.41 -2.54
C LEU A 58 -1.46 0.38 -3.50
N LEU A 59 -1.87 -0.88 -3.39
CA LEU A 59 -1.42 -1.91 -4.33
C LEU A 59 -1.92 -1.63 -5.75
N ARG A 60 -3.13 -1.08 -5.90
CA ARG A 60 -3.67 -0.68 -7.20
C ARG A 60 -2.86 0.48 -7.78
N ILE A 61 -2.54 1.48 -6.97
CA ILE A 61 -1.69 2.62 -7.36
C ILE A 61 -0.30 2.11 -7.75
N ALA A 62 0.33 1.29 -6.91
CA ALA A 62 1.64 0.69 -7.15
C ALA A 62 1.69 -0.08 -8.49
N LYS A 63 0.67 -0.91 -8.77
CA LYS A 63 0.57 -1.66 -10.03
C LYS A 63 0.41 -0.74 -11.23
N LYS A 64 -0.38 0.34 -11.10
CA LYS A 64 -0.54 1.34 -12.16
C LYS A 64 0.78 2.06 -12.43
N ASN A 65 1.47 2.49 -11.38
CA ASN A 65 2.75 3.18 -11.49
C ASN A 65 3.83 2.26 -12.07
N LYS A 66 3.92 1.00 -11.63
CA LYS A 66 4.80 0.00 -12.23
C LYS A 66 4.54 -0.20 -13.72
N LYS A 67 3.26 -0.29 -14.13
CA LYS A 67 2.91 -0.42 -15.55
C LYS A 67 3.34 0.81 -16.35
N ASN A 68 3.15 2.01 -15.81
CA ASN A 68 3.58 3.25 -16.46
C ASN A 68 5.10 3.33 -16.61
N VAL A 69 5.86 2.89 -15.60
CA VAL A 69 7.33 2.81 -15.67
C VAL A 69 7.76 1.87 -16.79
N LEU A 70 7.18 0.67 -16.86
CA LEU A 70 7.48 -0.33 -17.91
C LEU A 70 7.08 0.10 -19.33
N GLN A 71 6.23 1.11 -19.49
CA GLN A 71 5.86 1.66 -20.80
C GLN A 71 6.69 2.89 -21.19
N ALA A 72 7.51 3.41 -20.26
CA ALA A 72 8.38 4.57 -20.46
C ALA A 72 9.83 4.18 -20.77
N GLU A 73 10.19 2.89 -20.65
CA GLU A 73 11.44 2.27 -21.12
C GLU A 73 11.25 1.67 -22.52
#